data_AF-A0A4U3AJN6-F1
#
_entry.id   AF-A0A4U3AJN6-F1
#
_cell.length_a   1.000
_cell.length_b   1.000
_cell.length_c   1.000
_cell.angle_alpha   90.00
_cell.angle_beta   90.00
_cell.angle_gamma   90.00
#
_symmetry.space_group_name_H-M   'P 1'
#
loop_
_entity.id
_entity.type
_entity.pdbx_description
1 polymer ?
#
loop_
_entity_poly.entity_id
_entity_poly.type
_entity_poly.pdbx_seq_one_letter_code
_entity_poly.pdbx_strand_id
1 'polypeptide(L)'
;MKLPNFAVIKEVGPRDGLQNEKKIVGTKDKVKWIQLLTEAGLSYVEVSSFVHPKWVPALADANDVFSELKRDPNVTYAALVPNQNGLERAFLQNVDEVNVFLSASESHNKSNINKSIKEALVVIEDITKQAIFEGKKVRGYVSTVFGCPYEGDISAKAVDELCNQLFSY
;
A
#
# COMPACT_ATOMS: atom_id res chain seq x y z
N MET A 1 -24.04 -1.84 21.89
CA MET A 1 -23.08 -2.38 20.89
C MET A 1 -21.91 -3.00 21.63
N LYS A 2 -21.40 -4.16 21.20
CA LYS A 2 -20.12 -4.70 21.69
C LYS A 2 -19.02 -4.09 20.83
N LEU A 3 -18.20 -3.21 21.41
CA LEU A 3 -17.05 -2.60 20.73
C LEU A 3 -15.78 -3.38 21.09
N PRO A 4 -14.76 -3.40 20.21
CA PRO A 4 -13.48 -3.99 20.53
C PRO A 4 -12.77 -3.18 21.61
N ASN A 5 -11.99 -3.85 22.47
CA ASN A 5 -11.19 -3.20 23.52
C ASN A 5 -9.91 -2.54 22.96
N PHE A 6 -9.57 -2.83 21.71
CA PHE A 6 -8.35 -2.37 21.05
C PHE A 6 -8.61 -2.13 19.57
N ALA A 7 -7.95 -1.13 19.00
CA ALA A 7 -7.96 -0.83 17.58
C ALA A 7 -6.52 -0.53 17.12
N VAL A 8 -6.20 -1.00 15.91
CA VAL A 8 -4.91 -0.67 15.27
C VAL A 8 -5.14 0.45 14.27
N ILE A 9 -4.45 1.56 14.45
CA ILE A 9 -4.40 2.62 13.45
C ILE A 9 -3.31 2.26 12.44
N LYS A 10 -3.69 2.26 11.15
CA LYS A 10 -2.76 2.11 10.03
C LYS A 10 -2.50 3.50 9.47
N GLU A 11 -1.38 4.11 9.88
CA GLU A 11 -1.01 5.45 9.42
C GLU A 11 -0.51 5.38 7.98
N VAL A 12 -1.15 6.16 7.09
CA VAL A 12 -0.88 6.14 5.65
C VAL A 12 -0.49 7.51 5.08
N GLY A 13 -0.46 8.55 5.92
CA GLY A 13 -0.11 9.92 5.56
C GLY A 13 1.21 10.04 4.80
N PRO A 14 2.32 9.38 5.23
CA PRO A 14 3.59 9.44 4.51
C PRO A 14 3.55 8.87 3.08
N ARG A 15 2.60 7.96 2.79
CA ARG A 15 2.40 7.38 1.45
C ARG A 15 1.18 7.98 0.76
N ASP A 16 -0.01 7.57 1.18
CA ASP A 16 -1.28 7.90 0.53
C ASP A 16 -1.61 9.40 0.68
N GLY A 17 -1.27 9.99 1.82
CA GLY A 17 -1.39 11.44 2.02
C GLY A 17 -0.51 12.20 1.03
N LEU A 18 0.82 12.01 1.12
CA LEU A 18 1.78 12.74 0.28
C LEU A 18 1.61 12.48 -1.22
N GLN A 19 1.12 11.31 -1.62
CA GLN A 19 0.82 11.01 -3.03
C GLN A 19 -0.24 11.95 -3.61
N ASN A 20 -1.21 12.39 -2.79
CA ASN A 20 -2.31 13.25 -3.21
C ASN A 20 -2.03 14.75 -2.97
N GLU A 21 -0.88 15.10 -2.39
CA GLU A 21 -0.50 16.47 -2.13
C GLU A 21 0.22 17.12 -3.31
N LYS A 22 -0.06 18.41 -3.54
CA LYS A 22 0.57 19.17 -4.63
C LYS A 22 2.04 19.49 -4.36
N LYS A 23 2.43 19.61 -3.09
CA LYS A 23 3.77 19.98 -2.67
C LYS A 23 4.61 18.73 -2.42
N ILE A 24 5.75 18.65 -3.08
CA ILE A 24 6.73 17.59 -2.81
C ILE A 24 7.47 17.93 -1.52
N VAL A 25 7.33 17.04 -0.53
CA VAL A 25 8.06 17.09 0.74
C VAL A 25 9.41 16.41 0.56
N GLY A 26 10.48 17.01 1.07
CA GLY A 26 11.83 16.46 0.94
C GLY A 26 12.04 15.22 1.83
N THR A 27 13.00 14.37 1.44
CA THR A 27 13.31 13.10 2.11
C THR A 27 13.51 13.26 3.62
N LYS A 28 14.33 14.23 4.05
CA LYS A 28 14.60 14.47 5.48
C LYS A 28 13.34 14.82 6.28
N ASP A 29 12.44 15.59 5.69
CA ASP A 29 11.19 15.97 6.33
C ASP A 29 10.24 14.77 6.43
N LYS A 30 10.18 13.92 5.40
CA LYS A 30 9.43 12.64 5.45
C LYS A 30 9.96 11.72 6.54
N VAL A 31 11.27 11.50 6.58
CA VAL A 31 11.94 10.66 7.58
C VAL A 31 11.66 11.17 8.99
N LYS A 32 11.83 12.49 9.22
CA LYS A 32 11.51 13.12 10.50
C LYS A 32 10.04 12.93 10.87
N TRP A 33 9.12 13.11 9.92
CA TRP A 33 7.70 12.94 10.18
C TRP A 33 7.36 11.49 10.55
N ILE A 34 7.89 10.50 9.83
CA ILE A 34 7.70 9.09 10.15
C ILE A 34 8.25 8.75 11.54
N GLN A 35 9.42 9.28 11.91
CA GLN A 35 9.98 9.09 13.25
C GLN A 35 9.04 9.64 14.34
N LEU A 36 8.52 10.86 14.16
CA LEU A 36 7.55 11.45 15.08
C LEU A 36 6.26 10.62 15.18
N LEU A 37 5.79 10.05 14.07
CA LEU A 37 4.63 9.16 14.05
C LEU A 37 4.88 7.89 14.88
N THR A 38 6.06 7.28 14.74
CA THR A 38 6.44 6.08 15.51
C THR A 38 6.68 6.39 16.99
N GLU A 39 7.29 7.53 17.32
CA GLU A 39 7.49 8.00 18.69
C GLU A 39 6.17 8.34 19.40
N ALA A 40 5.14 8.73 18.63
CA ALA A 40 3.78 8.91 19.14
C ALA A 40 3.08 7.58 19.48
N GLY A 41 3.70 6.44 19.21
CA GLY A 41 3.20 5.11 19.57
C GLY A 41 2.45 4.38 18.45
N LEU A 42 2.53 4.84 17.20
CA LEU A 42 1.96 4.11 16.06
C LEU A 42 2.76 2.84 15.78
N SER A 43 2.10 1.69 15.83
CA SER A 43 2.70 0.38 15.57
C SER A 43 2.80 0.02 14.08
N TYR A 44 2.28 0.87 13.19
CA TYR A 44 2.30 0.67 11.75
C TYR A 44 2.34 2.01 11.03
N VAL A 45 3.24 2.12 10.06
CA VAL A 45 3.31 3.25 9.14
C VAL A 45 3.51 2.74 7.72
N GLU A 46 2.65 3.15 6.80
CA GLU A 46 2.88 3.00 5.37
C GLU A 46 3.80 4.14 4.90
N VAL A 47 5.08 3.81 4.75
CA VAL A 47 6.19 4.76 4.61
C VAL A 47 6.20 5.43 3.23
N SER A 48 6.05 4.65 2.16
CA SER A 48 6.15 5.13 0.78
C SER A 48 5.61 4.10 -0.23
N SER A 49 5.77 4.38 -1.52
CA SER A 49 5.45 3.46 -2.61
C SER A 49 6.65 3.26 -3.54
N PHE A 50 6.89 2.02 -3.94
CA PHE A 50 7.85 1.67 -4.99
C PHE A 50 7.21 1.73 -6.39
N VAL A 51 6.35 2.72 -6.60
CA VAL A 51 5.80 3.08 -7.90
C VAL A 51 6.86 3.79 -8.75
N HIS A 52 6.68 3.77 -10.07
CA HIS A 52 7.59 4.47 -10.96
C HIS A 52 7.51 6.00 -10.73
N PRO A 53 8.63 6.70 -10.49
CA PRO A 53 8.66 8.13 -10.13
C PRO A 53 7.95 9.06 -11.13
N LYS A 54 7.92 8.69 -12.42
CA LYS A 54 7.19 9.42 -13.46
C LYS A 54 5.69 9.57 -13.15
N TRP A 55 5.07 8.57 -12.52
CA TRP A 55 3.64 8.59 -12.21
C TRP A 55 3.35 9.27 -10.88
N VAL A 56 4.23 9.08 -9.90
CA VAL A 56 4.10 9.70 -8.57
C VAL A 56 5.43 10.32 -8.15
N PRO A 57 5.74 11.56 -8.61
CA PRO A 57 7.00 12.22 -8.27
C PRO A 57 7.16 12.47 -6.76
N ALA A 58 6.05 12.64 -6.04
CA ALA A 58 6.04 12.89 -4.60
C ALA A 58 6.68 11.75 -3.79
N LEU A 59 6.75 10.52 -4.33
CA LEU A 59 7.29 9.33 -3.66
C LEU A 59 8.55 8.78 -4.34
N ALA A 60 9.19 9.56 -5.21
CA ALA A 60 10.36 9.14 -5.99
C ALA A 60 11.56 8.68 -5.12
N ASP A 61 11.66 9.24 -3.92
CA ASP A 61 12.72 9.05 -2.93
C ASP A 61 12.45 7.88 -1.97
N ALA A 62 11.57 6.93 -2.31
CA ALA A 62 11.21 5.81 -1.45
C ALA A 62 12.43 5.05 -0.90
N ASN A 63 13.44 4.77 -1.74
CA ASN A 63 14.67 4.09 -1.28
C ASN A 63 15.39 4.91 -0.20
N ASP A 64 15.58 6.20 -0.45
CA ASP A 64 16.32 7.10 0.44
C ASP A 64 15.58 7.23 1.78
N VAL A 65 14.26 7.41 1.74
CA VAL A 65 13.42 7.45 2.95
C VAL A 65 13.59 6.17 3.77
N PHE A 66 13.44 4.99 3.17
CA PHE A 66 13.60 3.73 3.90
C PHE A 66 15.01 3.55 4.48
N SER A 67 16.04 3.94 3.74
CA SER A 67 17.44 3.80 4.17
C SER A 67 17.81 4.71 5.34
N GLU A 68 17.16 5.88 5.45
CA GLU A 68 17.40 6.87 6.50
C GLU A 68 16.55 6.64 7.77
N LEU A 69 15.57 5.72 7.72
CA LEU A 69 14.73 5.42 8.88
C LEU A 69 15.52 4.71 9.98
N LYS A 70 15.40 5.24 11.21
CA LYS A 70 15.74 4.51 12.43
C LYS A 70 14.54 3.62 12.78
N ARG A 71 14.68 2.33 12.53
CA ARG A 71 13.57 1.38 12.68
C ARG A 71 13.42 0.94 14.14
N ASP A 72 12.18 0.98 14.62
CA ASP A 72 11.77 0.31 15.85
C ASP A 72 11.31 -1.12 15.52
N PRO A 73 11.85 -2.17 16.16
CA PRO A 73 11.43 -3.55 15.91
C PRO A 73 9.96 -3.83 16.24
N ASN A 74 9.29 -2.95 16.99
CA ASN A 74 7.86 -3.07 17.34
C ASN A 74 6.94 -2.38 16.32
N VAL A 75 7.50 -1.69 15.32
CA VAL A 75 6.73 -0.99 14.29
C VAL A 75 6.85 -1.72 12.96
N THR A 76 5.71 -1.88 12.28
CA THR A 76 5.69 -2.35 10.89
C THR A 76 5.87 -1.18 9.94
N TYR A 77 6.93 -1.20 9.14
CA TYR A 77 7.19 -0.24 8.08
C TYR A 77 6.79 -0.85 6.73
N ALA A 78 5.64 -0.42 6.21
CA ALA A 78 5.03 -0.97 5.01
C ALA A 78 5.27 -0.09 3.78
N ALA A 79 5.16 -0.68 2.59
CA ALA A 79 5.22 0.06 1.33
C ALA A 79 4.24 -0.46 0.28
N LEU A 80 3.72 0.45 -0.54
CA LEU A 80 2.90 0.08 -1.70
C LEU A 80 3.78 -0.40 -2.87
N VAL A 81 3.50 -1.60 -3.37
CA VAL A 81 4.25 -2.26 -4.43
C VAL A 81 3.31 -2.60 -5.61
N PRO A 82 3.38 -1.85 -6.72
CA PRO A 82 2.46 -2.03 -7.84
C PRO A 82 2.87 -3.11 -8.85
N ASN A 83 4.10 -3.62 -8.79
CA ASN A 83 4.66 -4.59 -9.74
C ASN A 83 5.93 -5.26 -9.20
N GLN A 84 6.41 -6.25 -9.93
CA GLN A 84 7.60 -7.04 -9.62
C GLN A 84 8.88 -6.21 -9.41
N ASN A 85 9.15 -5.23 -10.27
CA ASN A 85 10.32 -4.36 -10.11
C ASN A 85 10.25 -3.52 -8.83
N GLY A 86 9.03 -3.11 -8.44
CA GLY A 86 8.80 -2.45 -7.15
C GLY A 86 9.06 -3.37 -5.97
N LEU A 87 8.73 -4.67 -6.11
CA LEU A 87 8.93 -5.68 -5.08
C LEU A 87 10.41 -5.91 -4.82
N GLU A 88 11.21 -6.07 -5.87
CA GLU A 88 12.67 -6.23 -5.76
C GLU A 88 13.29 -5.05 -5.01
N ARG A 89 12.88 -3.81 -5.33
CA ARG A 89 13.33 -2.61 -4.61
C ARG A 89 12.89 -2.60 -3.15
N ALA A 90 11.64 -3.01 -2.86
CA ALA A 90 11.13 -3.12 -1.51
C ALA A 90 11.94 -4.11 -0.65
N PHE A 91 12.37 -5.23 -1.24
CA PHE A 91 13.22 -6.21 -0.56
C PHE A 91 14.60 -5.65 -0.23
N LEU A 92 15.23 -4.92 -1.15
CA LEU A 92 16.51 -4.24 -0.89
C LEU A 92 16.44 -3.25 0.28
N GLN A 93 15.25 -2.71 0.57
CA GLN A 93 15.01 -1.78 1.68
C GLN A 93 14.42 -2.46 2.94
N ASN A 94 14.37 -3.79 2.95
CA ASN A 94 13.85 -4.58 4.06
C ASN A 94 12.46 -4.11 4.53
N VAL A 95 11.53 -3.88 3.61
CA VAL A 95 10.11 -3.61 3.95
C VAL A 95 9.53 -4.75 4.79
N ASP A 96 8.69 -4.44 5.77
CA ASP A 96 8.06 -5.46 6.65
C ASP A 96 6.76 -6.02 6.06
N GLU A 97 5.95 -5.14 5.46
CA GLU A 97 4.64 -5.46 4.88
C GLU A 97 4.53 -4.84 3.47
N VAL A 98 4.25 -5.68 2.49
CA VAL A 98 4.04 -5.29 1.09
C VAL A 98 2.56 -5.03 0.87
N ASN A 99 2.22 -3.83 0.39
CA ASN A 99 0.85 -3.46 0.10
C ASN A 99 0.59 -3.54 -1.41
N VAL A 100 -0.41 -4.31 -1.80
CA VAL A 100 -0.93 -4.42 -3.16
C VAL A 100 -2.29 -3.76 -3.25
N PHE A 101 -2.73 -3.37 -4.45
CA PHE A 101 -4.02 -2.71 -4.61
C PHE A 101 -4.67 -3.01 -5.96
N LEU A 102 -5.99 -3.00 -5.95
CA LEU A 102 -6.86 -3.04 -7.12
C LEU A 102 -8.20 -2.37 -6.79
N SER A 103 -9.07 -2.23 -7.78
CA SER A 103 -10.42 -1.68 -7.60
C SER A 103 -11.46 -2.77 -7.82
N ALA A 104 -12.59 -2.68 -7.11
CA ALA A 104 -13.73 -3.57 -7.34
C ALA A 104 -14.55 -3.20 -8.60
N SER A 105 -14.15 -2.14 -9.32
CA SER A 105 -14.73 -1.68 -10.58
C SER A 105 -13.76 -1.86 -11.73
N GLU A 106 -14.21 -2.43 -12.85
CA GLU A 106 -13.38 -2.66 -14.04
C GLU A 106 -12.92 -1.34 -14.67
N SER A 107 -13.83 -0.39 -14.83
CA SER A 107 -13.53 0.94 -15.40
C SER A 107 -12.54 1.71 -14.52
N HIS A 108 -12.73 1.69 -13.20
CA HIS A 108 -11.81 2.36 -12.28
C HIS A 108 -10.44 1.68 -12.27
N ASN A 109 -10.40 0.34 -12.23
CA ASN A 109 -9.14 -0.41 -12.21
C ASN A 109 -8.34 -0.15 -13.49
N LYS A 110 -9.02 -0.17 -14.65
CA LYS A 110 -8.40 0.12 -15.93
C LYS A 110 -7.92 1.57 -16.01
N SER A 111 -8.68 2.54 -15.50
CA SER A 111 -8.23 3.94 -15.46
C SER A 111 -7.01 4.15 -14.55
N ASN A 112 -6.96 3.45 -13.40
CA ASN A 112 -5.95 3.71 -12.37
C ASN A 112 -4.64 2.95 -12.64
N ILE A 113 -4.70 1.71 -13.11
CA ILE A 113 -3.51 0.85 -13.29
C ILE A 113 -3.39 0.23 -14.70
N ASN A 114 -4.25 0.65 -15.64
CA ASN A 114 -4.28 0.20 -17.03
C ASN A 114 -4.36 -1.33 -17.20
N LYS A 115 -5.14 -1.97 -16.31
CA LYS A 115 -5.42 -3.42 -16.30
C LYS A 115 -6.87 -3.67 -15.94
N SER A 116 -7.44 -4.74 -16.48
CA SER A 116 -8.67 -5.34 -15.92
C SER A 116 -8.41 -5.88 -14.51
N ILE A 117 -9.47 -6.14 -13.77
CA ILE A 117 -9.38 -6.78 -12.44
C ILE A 117 -8.66 -8.12 -12.54
N LYS A 118 -9.02 -8.94 -13.53
CA LYS A 118 -8.39 -10.25 -13.78
C LYS A 118 -6.88 -10.15 -14.01
N GLU A 119 -6.44 -9.21 -14.85
CA GLU A 119 -5.00 -9.01 -15.12
C GLU A 119 -4.26 -8.50 -13.88
N ALA A 120 -4.90 -7.64 -13.07
CA ALA A 120 -4.31 -7.15 -11.82
C ALA A 120 -4.15 -8.28 -10.81
N LEU A 121 -5.15 -9.17 -10.69
CA LEU A 121 -5.11 -10.32 -9.77
C LEU A 121 -3.96 -11.28 -10.05
N VAL A 122 -3.63 -11.54 -11.32
CA VAL A 122 -2.45 -12.35 -11.68
C VAL A 122 -1.16 -11.72 -11.13
N VAL A 123 -0.97 -10.42 -11.35
CA VAL A 123 0.22 -9.71 -10.84
C VAL A 123 0.25 -9.70 -9.31
N ILE A 124 -0.90 -9.52 -8.68
CA ILE A 124 -1.02 -9.50 -7.22
C ILE A 124 -0.70 -10.88 -6.63
N GLU A 125 -1.18 -11.96 -7.24
CA GLU A 125 -0.90 -13.33 -6.80
C GLU A 125 0.62 -13.61 -6.82
N ASP A 126 1.30 -13.23 -7.91
CA ASP A 126 2.75 -13.41 -8.04
C ASP A 126 3.52 -12.63 -6.96
N ILE A 127 3.19 -11.34 -6.78
CA ILE A 127 3.79 -10.49 -5.74
C ILE A 127 3.54 -11.05 -4.34
N THR A 128 2.32 -11.50 -4.08
CA THR A 128 1.89 -12.00 -2.77
C THR A 128 2.67 -13.26 -2.41
N LYS A 129 2.71 -14.24 -3.32
CA LYS A 129 3.45 -15.49 -3.12
C LYS A 129 4.92 -15.24 -2.87
N GLN A 130 5.54 -14.36 -3.65
CA GLN A 130 6.96 -14.07 -3.48
C GLN A 130 7.25 -13.31 -2.19
N ALA A 131 6.43 -12.31 -1.82
CA ALA A 131 6.59 -11.59 -0.57
C ALA A 131 6.46 -12.53 0.65
N ILE A 132 5.49 -13.43 0.64
CA ILE A 132 5.31 -14.44 1.69
C ILE A 132 6.50 -15.40 1.74
N PHE A 133 6.99 -15.86 0.58
CA PHE A 133 8.17 -16.73 0.49
C PHE A 133 9.41 -16.08 1.12
N GLU A 134 9.61 -14.78 0.91
CA GLU A 134 10.67 -13.97 1.53
C GLU A 134 10.39 -13.55 2.99
N GLY A 135 9.34 -14.12 3.60
CA GLY A 135 8.98 -13.90 5.01
C GLY A 135 8.35 -12.53 5.29
N LYS A 136 7.83 -11.84 4.26
CA LYS A 136 7.15 -10.55 4.39
C LYS A 136 5.65 -10.75 4.57
N LYS A 137 5.00 -9.79 5.24
CA LYS A 137 3.53 -9.72 5.28
C LYS A 137 3.00 -9.07 4.01
N VAL A 138 1.75 -9.35 3.68
CA VAL A 138 1.07 -8.74 2.53
C VAL A 138 -0.29 -8.18 2.94
N ARG A 139 -0.63 -7.00 2.41
CA ARG A 139 -1.95 -6.37 2.57
C ARG A 139 -2.53 -6.01 1.22
N GLY A 140 -3.78 -6.42 0.98
CA GLY A 140 -4.55 -5.99 -0.18
C GLY A 140 -5.43 -4.78 0.12
N TYR A 141 -5.36 -3.75 -0.73
CA TYR A 141 -6.34 -2.66 -0.79
C TYR A 141 -7.33 -2.91 -1.93
N VAL A 142 -8.63 -2.83 -1.61
CA VAL A 142 -9.71 -2.85 -2.59
C VAL A 142 -10.37 -1.48 -2.63
N SER A 143 -10.19 -0.76 -3.73
CA SER A 143 -10.85 0.53 -3.98
C SER A 143 -12.29 0.33 -4.46
N THR A 144 -13.07 1.42 -4.41
CA THR A 144 -14.47 1.49 -4.91
C THR A 144 -15.46 0.52 -4.25
N VAL A 145 -15.20 0.08 -3.02
CA VAL A 145 -16.03 -0.93 -2.31
C VAL A 145 -17.43 -0.44 -1.93
N PHE A 146 -17.64 0.88 -1.85
CA PHE A 146 -18.95 1.50 -1.55
C PHE A 146 -19.50 2.30 -2.74
N GLY A 147 -18.93 2.12 -3.93
CA GLY A 147 -19.31 2.86 -5.13
C GLY A 147 -18.11 3.26 -5.97
N CYS A 148 -18.36 3.44 -7.26
CA CYS A 148 -17.39 3.79 -8.28
C CYS A 148 -17.80 5.10 -8.97
N PRO A 149 -16.86 6.04 -9.20
CA PRO A 149 -17.16 7.29 -9.91
C PRO A 149 -17.52 7.09 -11.39
N TYR A 150 -17.25 5.92 -11.96
CA TYR A 150 -17.53 5.60 -13.37
C TYR A 150 -18.75 4.70 -13.54
N GLU A 151 -18.88 3.68 -12.70
CA GLU A 151 -19.89 2.61 -12.83
C GLU A 151 -21.06 2.78 -11.84
N GLY A 152 -20.97 3.72 -10.89
CA GLY A 152 -21.98 3.91 -9.85
C GLY A 152 -21.88 2.82 -8.78
N ASP A 153 -22.98 2.14 -8.52
CA ASP A 153 -23.06 1.17 -7.43
C ASP A 153 -22.21 -0.07 -7.70
N ILE A 154 -21.41 -0.46 -6.70
CA ILE A 154 -20.63 -1.69 -6.71
C ILE A 154 -21.28 -2.68 -5.73
N SER A 155 -21.61 -3.88 -6.22
CA SER A 155 -22.29 -4.86 -5.39
C SER A 155 -21.40 -5.38 -4.26
N ALA A 156 -21.94 -5.48 -3.05
CA ALA A 156 -21.23 -6.03 -1.90
C ALA A 156 -20.76 -7.47 -2.15
N LYS A 157 -21.51 -8.25 -2.94
CA LYS A 157 -21.13 -9.61 -3.35
C LYS A 157 -19.84 -9.62 -4.17
N ALA A 158 -19.71 -8.72 -5.15
CA ALA A 158 -18.49 -8.63 -5.95
C ALA A 158 -17.27 -8.24 -5.10
N VAL A 159 -17.46 -7.34 -4.12
CA VAL A 159 -16.40 -6.98 -3.17
C VAL A 159 -15.99 -8.17 -2.30
N ASP A 160 -16.97 -8.92 -1.78
CA ASP A 160 -16.72 -10.11 -0.96
C ASP A 160 -15.97 -11.20 -1.73
N GLU A 161 -16.40 -11.51 -2.95
CA GLU A 161 -15.72 -12.47 -3.84
C GLU A 161 -14.28 -12.04 -4.11
N LEU A 162 -14.05 -10.75 -4.36
CA LEU A 162 -12.71 -10.22 -4.61
C LEU A 162 -11.81 -10.30 -3.37
N CYS A 163 -12.34 -9.96 -2.19
CA CYS A 163 -11.62 -10.09 -0.92
C CYS A 163 -11.25 -11.55 -0.62
N ASN A 164 -12.20 -12.48 -0.81
CA ASN A 164 -11.95 -13.91 -0.61
C ASN A 164 -10.87 -14.44 -1.56
N GLN A 165 -10.84 -13.94 -2.80
CA GLN A 165 -9.77 -14.28 -3.74
C GLN A 165 -8.41 -13.77 -3.25
N LEU A 166 -8.30 -12.52 -2.77
CA LEU A 166 -7.04 -12.00 -2.22
C LEU A 166 -6.57 -12.78 -0.99
N PHE A 167 -7.49 -13.20 -0.11
CA PHE A 167 -7.15 -14.01 1.07
C PHE A 167 -6.74 -15.44 0.74
N SER A 168 -7.00 -15.92 -0.49
CA SER A 168 -6.61 -17.25 -0.93
C SER A 168 -5.16 -17.35 -1.43
N TYR A 169 -4.50 -16.20 -1.62
CA TYR A 169 -3.09 -16.09 -2.03
C TYR A 169 -2.14 -16.19 -0.85
#